data_AF-A0A1H0C857-F1
#
_entry.id   AF-A0A1H0C857-F1
#
_cell.length_a   1.000
_cell.length_b   1.000
_cell.length_c   1.000
_cell.angle_alpha   90.00
_cell.angle_beta   90.00
_cell.angle_gamma   90.00
#
_symmetry.space_group_name_H-M   'P 1'
#
loop_
_entity.id
_entity.type
_entity.pdbx_description
1 polymer ?
#
loop_
_entity_poly.entity_id
_entity_poly.type
_entity_poly.pdbx_seq_one_letter_code
_entity_poly.pdbx_strand_id
1 'polypeptide(L)'
;MTAASDTAAPPRHLLRWGVAGAALLMVAGGGLFTVASMRASAGASADDAITVTLRDGACEPNAISVPAGRSTFRVVNRSDRVVEWEILDGVMVVEERENIAPGLSQTLSARLREGRYAITCGLLSNPRGVLTVTPAADGAGPAKPELTAFIGPLAEYQVFLAMQGAKMESAAQDLDRAVQSGSLEEARARYAAARLPYLRAEAVAARFADLRDALDPSAAYLAGREADPAFVGFHRIEYGLFHDASVEGLAPVSAKLALDAAALKNRLRAARLAPDEMAQGAVRSLRAMADTRLADRASSYNGDDLAEVEAELSGIRKVATLLRPVAEASAPAALPDVESRMARLDADLASLKRAAGYPSFETVDAARRAQLAGEVRALADALDTLNAKLGLSEGGA
;
A
#
# COMPACT_ATOMS: atom_id res chain seq x y z
N MET A 1 44.72 56.25 -1.86
CA MET A 1 44.14 56.86 -0.63
C MET A 1 43.02 55.96 -0.15
N THR A 2 43.29 55.17 0.87
CA THR A 2 42.34 54.26 1.55
C THR A 2 41.65 55.04 2.67
N ALA A 3 40.32 55.12 2.64
CA ALA A 3 39.54 55.62 3.77
C ALA A 3 39.12 54.41 4.64
N ALA A 4 39.70 54.32 5.83
CA ALA A 4 39.28 53.38 6.87
C ALA A 4 38.02 53.94 7.53
N SER A 5 36.94 53.16 7.52
CA SER A 5 35.73 53.42 8.31
C SER A 5 35.84 52.72 9.65
N ASP A 6 36.02 53.50 10.72
CA ASP A 6 36.01 53.04 12.11
C ASP A 6 34.62 52.52 12.50
N THR A 7 34.49 51.22 12.74
CA THR A 7 33.33 50.63 13.40
C THR A 7 33.48 50.78 14.91
N ALA A 8 32.67 51.67 15.50
CA ALA A 8 32.61 51.87 16.94
C ALA A 8 32.18 50.59 17.65
N ALA A 9 32.99 50.15 18.63
CA ALA A 9 32.68 48.97 19.45
C ALA A 9 31.41 49.21 20.28
N PRO A 10 30.52 48.20 20.41
CA PRO A 10 29.27 48.35 21.14
C PRO A 10 29.56 48.62 22.64
N PRO A 11 28.76 49.47 23.29
CA PRO A 11 29.04 49.90 24.64
C PRO A 11 28.94 48.73 25.62
N ARG A 12 29.93 48.63 26.52
CA ARG A 12 30.17 47.50 27.44
C ARG A 12 28.96 47.09 28.30
N HIS A 13 27.98 47.98 28.50
CA HIS A 13 26.75 47.65 29.22
C HIS A 13 25.84 46.73 28.41
N LEU A 14 25.70 46.93 27.09
CA LEU A 14 24.87 46.07 26.23
C LEU A 14 25.42 44.64 26.18
N LEU A 15 26.75 44.48 26.20
CA LEU A 15 27.38 43.17 26.26
C LEU A 15 27.11 42.45 27.59
N ARG A 16 27.11 43.18 28.71
CA ARG A 16 26.81 42.62 30.05
C ARG A 16 25.36 42.20 30.18
N TRP A 17 24.42 42.99 29.67
CA TRP A 17 23.00 42.64 29.63
C TRP A 17 22.72 41.46 28.69
N GLY A 18 23.42 41.39 27.55
CA GLY A 18 23.33 40.25 26.64
C GLY A 18 23.80 38.94 27.27
N VAL A 19 24.91 38.95 28.00
CA VAL A 19 25.42 37.77 28.72
C VAL A 19 24.49 37.36 29.86
N ALA A 20 23.95 38.31 30.62
CA ALA A 20 22.98 38.02 31.68
C ALA A 20 21.68 37.42 31.12
N GLY A 21 21.18 37.93 29.99
CA GLY A 21 20.01 37.40 29.31
C GLY A 21 20.22 35.98 28.78
N ALA A 22 21.39 35.70 28.19
CA ALA A 22 21.74 34.36 27.69
C ALA A 22 21.87 33.33 28.84
N ALA A 23 22.44 33.73 29.98
CA ALA A 23 22.54 32.87 31.15
C ALA A 23 21.15 32.52 31.72
N LEU A 24 20.24 33.50 31.77
CA LEU A 24 18.88 33.30 32.27
C LEU A 24 18.07 32.35 31.35
N LEU A 25 18.23 32.49 30.03
CA LEU A 25 17.61 31.59 29.05
C LEU A 25 18.15 30.17 29.13
N MET A 26 19.44 29.98 29.39
CA MET A 26 20.03 28.65 29.59
C MET A 26 19.47 27.96 30.83
N VAL A 27 19.34 28.68 31.94
CA VAL A 27 18.76 28.14 33.19
C VAL A 27 17.28 27.80 32.99
N ALA A 28 16.51 28.67 32.34
CA ALA A 28 15.11 28.41 32.03
C ALA A 28 14.94 27.22 31.08
N GLY A 29 15.81 27.10 30.05
CA GLY A 29 15.85 25.95 29.14
C GLY A 29 16.18 24.64 29.84
N GLY A 30 17.13 24.64 30.77
CA GLY A 30 17.46 23.48 31.62
C GLY A 30 16.30 23.08 32.55
N GLY A 31 15.60 24.06 33.12
CA GLY A 31 14.39 23.82 33.93
C GLY A 31 13.24 23.22 33.12
N LEU A 32 12.98 23.77 31.93
CA LEU A 32 11.96 23.24 31.02
C LEU A 32 12.31 21.84 30.50
N PHE A 33 13.58 21.60 30.16
CA PHE A 33 14.07 20.30 29.73
C PHE A 33 13.92 19.26 30.84
N THR A 34 14.33 19.57 32.08
CA THR A 34 14.18 18.64 33.21
C THR A 34 12.72 18.34 33.54
N VAL A 35 11.83 19.34 33.50
CA VAL A 35 10.38 19.13 33.69
C VAL A 35 9.77 18.31 32.54
N ALA A 36 10.17 18.56 31.29
CA ALA A 36 9.72 17.80 30.13
C ALA A 36 10.25 16.35 30.18
N SER A 37 11.51 16.14 30.57
CA SER A 37 12.10 14.82 30.78
C SER A 37 11.38 14.06 31.89
N MET A 38 11.10 14.69 33.04
CA MET A 38 10.34 14.04 34.12
C MET A 38 8.90 13.68 33.70
N ARG A 39 8.24 14.51 32.88
CA ARG A 39 6.91 14.20 32.32
C ARG A 39 6.94 13.12 31.24
N ALA A 40 7.99 13.05 30.42
CA ALA A 40 8.19 11.98 29.45
C ALA A 40 8.55 10.64 30.12
N SER A 41 9.25 10.69 31.26
CA SER A 41 9.53 9.52 32.11
C SER A 41 8.32 9.05 32.92
N ALA A 42 7.27 9.87 33.07
CA ALA A 42 6.03 9.50 33.75
C ALA A 42 5.12 8.56 32.94
N GLY A 43 5.56 8.10 31.76
CA GLY A 43 4.84 7.16 30.89
C GLY A 43 5.06 5.66 31.18
N ALA A 44 5.76 5.31 32.27
CA ALA A 44 5.71 4.00 32.93
C ALA A 44 6.59 4.08 34.19
N SER A 45 5.98 4.28 35.36
CA SER A 45 6.67 4.07 36.64
C SER A 45 6.97 2.58 36.83
N ALA A 46 8.01 2.26 37.59
CA ALA A 46 8.34 0.88 37.99
C ALA A 46 7.18 0.15 38.73
N ASP A 47 6.15 0.89 39.17
CA ASP A 47 4.93 0.38 39.79
C ASP A 47 3.97 -0.35 38.82
N ASP A 48 4.07 -0.13 37.50
CA ASP A 48 3.19 -0.78 36.50
C ASP A 48 3.83 -2.04 35.86
N ALA A 49 5.04 -2.41 36.27
CA ALA A 49 5.74 -3.57 35.71
C ALA A 49 5.25 -4.89 36.35
N ILE A 50 4.91 -5.85 35.50
CA ILE A 50 4.52 -7.20 35.94
C ILE A 50 5.75 -7.91 36.49
N THR A 51 5.75 -8.18 37.79
CA THR A 51 6.90 -8.83 38.42
C THR A 51 6.85 -10.35 38.19
N VAL A 52 7.93 -10.90 37.64
CA VAL A 52 8.14 -12.33 37.43
C VAL A 52 9.33 -12.77 38.26
N THR A 53 9.09 -13.63 39.25
CA THR A 53 10.14 -14.12 40.14
C THR A 53 10.61 -15.50 39.69
N LEU A 54 11.90 -15.65 39.42
CA LEU A 54 12.53 -16.91 39.03
C LEU A 54 13.09 -17.62 40.26
N ARG A 55 12.68 -18.86 40.50
CA ARG A 55 13.13 -19.72 41.61
C ARG A 55 13.16 -21.17 41.16
N ASP A 56 14.28 -21.86 41.39
CA ASP A 56 14.41 -23.32 41.22
C ASP A 56 13.94 -23.86 39.85
N GLY A 57 14.16 -23.07 38.78
CA GLY A 57 13.73 -23.41 37.41
C GLY A 57 12.22 -23.25 37.15
N ALA A 58 11.51 -22.57 38.03
CA ALA A 58 10.11 -22.15 37.89
C ALA A 58 10.01 -20.62 37.97
N CYS A 59 8.89 -20.09 37.49
CA CYS A 59 8.59 -18.67 37.57
C CYS A 59 7.26 -18.43 38.26
N GLU A 60 7.20 -17.38 39.07
CA GLU A 60 6.02 -16.96 39.81
C GLU A 60 5.67 -15.52 39.42
N PRO A 61 4.50 -15.28 38.78
CA PRO A 61 3.58 -16.30 38.25
C PRO A 61 4.14 -17.03 37.01
N ASN A 62 3.72 -18.28 36.79
CA ASN A 62 3.99 -19.03 35.54
C ASN A 62 2.86 -18.90 34.51
N ALA A 63 1.76 -18.24 34.86
CA ALA A 63 0.67 -17.90 33.96
C ALA A 63 0.41 -16.40 34.07
N ILE A 64 0.65 -15.66 33.00
CA ILE A 64 0.53 -14.20 32.96
C ILE A 64 -0.55 -13.86 31.94
N SER A 65 -1.36 -12.84 32.25
CA SER A 65 -2.28 -12.26 31.28
C SER A 65 -2.10 -10.75 31.19
N VAL A 66 -2.02 -10.24 29.96
CA VAL A 66 -1.83 -8.82 29.64
C VAL A 66 -2.72 -8.43 28.45
N PRO A 67 -3.09 -7.15 28.29
CA PRO A 67 -3.67 -6.68 27.04
C PRO A 67 -2.62 -6.62 25.92
N ALA A 68 -3.07 -6.75 24.66
CA ALA A 68 -2.24 -6.49 23.49
C ALA A 68 -1.72 -5.05 23.51
N GLY A 69 -0.48 -4.85 23.08
CA GLY A 69 0.23 -3.58 23.17
C GLY A 69 1.53 -3.68 23.95
N ARG A 70 2.00 -2.55 24.50
CA ARG A 70 3.25 -2.50 25.26
C ARG A 70 3.02 -2.99 26.69
N SER A 71 3.73 -4.04 27.07
CA SER A 71 3.78 -4.55 28.44
C SER A 71 5.21 -4.48 28.97
N THR A 72 5.35 -4.16 30.25
CA THR A 72 6.65 -4.12 30.92
C THR A 72 6.70 -5.20 32.00
N PHE A 73 7.78 -5.96 32.02
CA PHE A 73 8.02 -7.06 32.94
C PHE A 73 9.25 -6.76 33.79
N ARG A 74 9.16 -6.99 35.09
CA ARG A 74 10.29 -6.95 36.02
C ARG A 74 10.66 -8.36 36.43
N VAL A 75 11.76 -8.86 35.88
CA VAL A 75 12.26 -10.21 36.12
C VAL A 75 13.19 -10.18 37.33
N VAL A 76 12.88 -10.96 38.36
CA VAL A 76 13.65 -11.01 39.62
C VAL A 76 14.23 -12.40 39.81
N ASN A 77 15.55 -12.50 39.91
CA ASN A 77 16.20 -13.78 40.14
C ASN A 77 16.34 -14.07 41.65
N ARG A 78 15.60 -15.08 42.14
CA ARG A 78 15.67 -15.62 43.50
C ARG A 78 16.25 -17.03 43.57
N SER A 79 16.90 -17.47 42.50
CA SER A 79 17.67 -18.71 42.44
C SER A 79 19.13 -18.50 42.84
N ASP A 80 19.90 -19.59 42.87
CA ASP A 80 21.34 -19.62 43.13
C ASP A 80 22.20 -19.59 41.85
N ARG A 81 21.58 -19.45 40.66
CA ARG A 81 22.26 -19.46 39.35
C ARG A 81 21.98 -18.19 38.56
N VAL A 82 22.81 -17.91 37.55
CA VAL A 82 22.49 -16.92 36.52
C VAL A 82 21.34 -17.47 35.66
N VAL A 83 20.35 -16.64 35.39
CA VAL A 83 19.12 -17.03 34.69
C VAL A 83 18.78 -16.05 33.58
N GLU A 84 17.86 -16.46 32.71
CA GLU A 84 17.24 -15.64 31.68
C GLU A 84 15.71 -15.80 31.70
N TRP A 85 15.03 -14.86 31.05
CA TRP A 85 13.59 -14.90 30.83
C TRP A 85 13.27 -14.45 29.41
N GLU A 86 12.58 -15.31 28.68
CA GLU A 86 12.26 -15.13 27.25
C GLU A 86 10.75 -15.25 27.05
N ILE A 87 10.23 -14.52 26.09
CA ILE A 87 8.88 -14.68 25.54
C ILE A 87 9.02 -15.37 24.18
N LEU A 88 8.34 -16.50 23.99
CA LEU A 88 8.48 -17.35 22.80
C LEU A 88 7.16 -17.46 22.02
N ASP A 89 7.26 -17.37 20.70
CA ASP A 89 6.20 -17.68 19.74
C ASP A 89 6.66 -18.85 18.85
N GLY A 90 6.28 -20.06 19.22
CA GLY A 90 6.83 -21.29 18.62
C GLY A 90 8.33 -21.41 18.84
N VAL A 91 9.12 -21.24 17.78
CA VAL A 91 10.60 -21.29 17.81
C VAL A 91 11.25 -19.89 17.83
N MET A 92 10.45 -18.83 17.77
CA MET A 92 10.93 -17.46 17.70
C MET A 92 10.99 -16.84 19.10
N VAL A 93 12.09 -16.16 19.41
CA VAL A 93 12.20 -15.30 20.60
C VAL A 93 11.59 -13.95 20.27
N VAL A 94 10.50 -13.61 20.96
CA VAL A 94 9.78 -12.34 20.79
C VAL A 94 10.54 -11.21 21.48
N GLU A 95 11.02 -11.47 22.70
CA GLU A 95 11.80 -10.53 23.51
C GLU A 95 12.43 -11.30 24.70
N GLU A 96 13.61 -10.87 25.17
CA GLU A 96 14.39 -11.60 26.17
C GLU A 96 15.21 -10.71 27.12
N ARG A 97 15.52 -11.24 28.31
CA ARG A 97 16.58 -10.71 29.18
C ARG A 97 17.45 -11.84 29.72
N GLU A 98 18.73 -11.78 29.37
CA GLU A 98 19.74 -12.76 29.73
C GLU A 98 20.65 -12.29 30.89
N ASN A 99 21.45 -13.22 31.41
CA ASN A 99 22.51 -12.95 32.37
C ASN A 99 22.06 -12.27 33.68
N ILE A 100 20.86 -12.60 34.16
CA ILE A 100 20.33 -12.07 35.43
C ILE A 100 20.96 -12.85 36.59
N ALA A 101 21.95 -12.27 37.26
CA ALA A 101 22.64 -12.91 38.38
C ALA A 101 21.75 -13.11 39.63
N PRO A 102 22.08 -14.06 40.52
CA PRO A 102 21.36 -14.29 41.77
C PRO A 102 21.13 -13.01 42.57
N GLY A 103 19.88 -12.76 42.99
CA GLY A 103 19.50 -11.60 43.78
C GLY A 103 19.27 -10.31 43.00
N LEU A 104 19.54 -10.29 41.69
CA LEU A 104 19.30 -9.11 40.83
C LEU A 104 17.92 -9.13 40.18
N SER A 105 17.52 -7.97 39.66
CA SER A 105 16.33 -7.81 38.84
C SER A 105 16.62 -7.01 37.58
N GLN A 106 16.00 -7.38 36.47
CA GLN A 106 16.04 -6.62 35.22
C GLN A 106 14.63 -6.30 34.73
N THR A 107 14.51 -5.25 33.92
CA THR A 107 13.24 -4.84 33.32
C THR A 107 13.27 -5.08 31.82
N LEU A 108 12.15 -5.56 31.29
CA LEU A 108 11.92 -5.86 29.89
C LEU A 108 10.65 -5.17 29.43
N SER A 109 10.64 -4.58 28.23
CA SER A 109 9.42 -4.04 27.63
C SER A 109 9.19 -4.68 26.29
N ALA A 110 8.07 -5.36 26.12
CA ALA A 110 7.70 -6.05 24.89
C ALA A 110 6.42 -5.44 24.32
N ARG A 111 6.33 -5.36 22.99
CA ARG A 111 5.08 -5.03 22.29
C ARG A 111 4.46 -6.32 21.79
N LEU A 112 3.39 -6.74 22.45
CA LEU A 112 2.79 -8.06 22.28
C LEU A 112 1.50 -7.97 21.46
N ARG A 113 1.28 -8.93 20.57
CA ARG A 113 0.00 -9.08 19.84
C ARG A 113 -0.91 -10.01 20.62
N GLU A 114 -2.21 -9.92 20.38
CA GLU A 114 -3.16 -10.89 20.92
C GLU A 114 -2.72 -12.31 20.54
N GLY A 115 -2.76 -13.22 21.50
CA GLY A 115 -2.29 -14.58 21.29
C GLY A 115 -1.81 -15.26 22.55
N ARG A 116 -1.26 -16.46 22.38
CA ARG A 116 -0.73 -17.28 23.48
C ARG A 116 0.74 -17.58 23.21
N TYR A 117 1.58 -17.09 24.11
CA TYR A 117 3.02 -17.23 24.07
C TYR A 117 3.49 -18.19 25.15
N ALA A 118 4.64 -18.81 24.93
CA ALA A 118 5.33 -19.54 25.98
C ALA A 118 6.35 -18.61 26.66
N ILE A 119 6.61 -18.83 27.96
CA ILE A 119 7.68 -18.11 28.67
C ILE A 119 8.64 -19.11 29.30
N THR A 120 9.94 -18.78 29.28
CA THR A 120 10.95 -19.54 30.02
C THR A 120 10.93 -19.14 31.48
N CYS A 121 11.39 -20.04 32.36
CA CYS A 121 11.45 -19.79 33.80
C CYS A 121 12.87 -20.06 34.34
N GLY A 122 13.89 -19.46 33.73
CA GLY A 122 15.28 -19.51 34.21
C GLY A 122 16.12 -20.72 33.74
N LEU A 123 15.65 -21.45 32.73
CA LEU A 123 16.41 -22.48 32.01
C LEU A 123 16.36 -22.16 30.52
N LEU A 124 17.49 -22.31 29.83
CA LEU A 124 17.60 -22.02 28.40
C LEU A 124 16.51 -22.72 27.61
N SER A 125 15.70 -21.92 26.91
CA SER A 125 14.79 -22.35 25.86
C SER A 125 13.82 -23.49 26.23
N ASN A 126 13.52 -23.66 27.53
CA ASN A 126 12.56 -24.65 28.01
C ASN A 126 11.32 -23.94 28.57
N PRO A 127 10.22 -23.85 27.79
CA PRO A 127 9.03 -23.14 28.21
C PRO A 127 8.38 -23.82 29.42
N ARG A 128 8.20 -23.06 30.50
CA ARG A 128 7.59 -23.52 31.75
C ARG A 128 6.43 -22.67 32.23
N GLY A 129 6.09 -21.63 31.46
CA GLY A 129 4.91 -20.81 31.69
C GLY A 129 4.22 -20.41 30.40
N VAL A 130 3.08 -19.74 30.56
CA VAL A 130 2.24 -19.23 29.47
C VAL A 130 1.98 -17.75 29.70
N LEU A 131 2.15 -16.96 28.64
CA LEU A 131 1.73 -15.57 28.58
C LEU A 131 0.53 -15.46 27.62
N THR A 132 -0.63 -15.12 28.16
CA THR A 132 -1.87 -14.93 27.39
C THR A 132 -2.09 -13.44 27.15
N VAL A 133 -2.03 -13.03 25.89
CA VAL A 133 -2.26 -11.66 25.48
C VAL A 133 -3.70 -11.54 25.02
N THR A 134 -4.50 -10.85 25.83
CA THR A 134 -5.90 -10.55 25.57
C THR A 134 -6.04 -9.39 24.57
N PRO A 135 -7.20 -9.21 23.92
CA PRO A 135 -7.46 -8.02 23.12
C PRO A 135 -7.14 -6.74 23.90
N ALA A 136 -6.67 -5.70 23.23
CA ALA A 136 -6.37 -4.43 23.88
C ALA A 136 -7.62 -3.90 24.61
N ALA A 137 -7.44 -3.35 25.82
CA ALA A 137 -8.52 -2.90 26.70
C ALA A 137 -9.44 -1.83 26.06
N ASP A 138 -8.98 -1.18 24.99
CA ASP A 138 -9.72 -0.11 24.30
C ASP A 138 -10.40 -0.57 22.99
N GLY A 139 -10.51 -1.88 22.73
CA GLY A 139 -11.04 -2.36 21.44
C GLY A 139 -10.17 -1.94 20.24
N ALA A 140 -8.95 -1.45 20.50
CA ALA A 140 -7.94 -1.24 19.49
C ALA A 140 -7.62 -2.62 18.89
N GLY A 141 -7.96 -2.80 17.62
CA GLY A 141 -7.62 -4.01 16.87
C GLY A 141 -6.11 -4.26 16.83
N PRO A 142 -5.65 -5.26 16.05
CA PRO A 142 -4.23 -5.53 15.91
C PRO A 142 -3.46 -4.23 15.63
N ALA A 143 -2.30 -4.05 16.26
CA ALA A 143 -1.47 -2.88 16.03
C ALA A 143 -1.26 -2.70 14.53
N LYS A 144 -1.44 -1.46 14.02
CA LYS A 144 -1.23 -1.13 12.61
C LYS A 144 0.12 -1.69 12.15
N PRO A 145 0.21 -2.29 10.95
CA PRO A 145 1.47 -2.78 10.42
C PRO A 145 2.53 -1.67 10.41
N GLU A 146 3.76 -2.01 10.81
CA GLU A 146 4.90 -1.13 10.64
C GLU A 146 5.20 -0.96 9.14
N LEU A 147 5.72 0.21 8.72
CA LEU A 147 5.98 0.50 7.30
C LEU A 147 6.89 -0.54 6.61
N THR A 148 7.78 -1.16 7.37
CA THR A 148 8.68 -2.22 6.88
C THR A 148 7.93 -3.45 6.38
N ALA A 149 6.71 -3.72 6.87
CA ALA A 149 5.87 -4.82 6.41
C ALA A 149 5.46 -4.66 4.93
N PHE A 150 5.50 -3.45 4.38
CA PHE A 150 5.10 -3.15 3.00
C PHE A 150 6.28 -3.14 2.00
N ILE A 151 7.52 -3.29 2.45
CA ILE A 151 8.70 -3.27 1.56
C ILE A 151 8.62 -4.38 0.50
N GLY A 152 8.34 -5.62 0.92
CA GLY A 152 8.17 -6.76 0.02
C GLY A 152 7.03 -6.55 -0.98
N PRO A 153 5.79 -6.27 -0.52
CA PRO A 153 4.66 -5.95 -1.38
C PRO A 153 4.95 -4.85 -2.41
N LEU A 154 5.57 -3.74 -1.99
CA LEU A 154 5.92 -2.63 -2.89
C LEU A 154 6.97 -3.03 -3.92
N ALA A 155 8.01 -3.78 -3.51
CA ALA A 155 9.05 -4.24 -4.43
C ALA A 155 8.47 -5.18 -5.51
N GLU A 156 7.63 -6.12 -5.11
CA GLU A 156 6.95 -7.00 -6.08
C GLU A 156 5.97 -6.24 -6.98
N TYR A 157 5.27 -5.24 -6.46
CA TYR A 157 4.39 -4.41 -7.28
C TYR A 157 5.18 -3.62 -8.31
N GLN A 158 6.35 -3.09 -7.93
CA GLN A 158 7.23 -2.39 -8.87
C GLN A 158 7.74 -3.30 -10.00
N VAL A 159 8.04 -4.57 -9.69
CA VAL A 159 8.37 -5.56 -10.72
C VAL A 159 7.17 -5.80 -11.64
N PHE A 160 5.97 -5.97 -11.08
CA PHE A 160 4.74 -6.13 -11.86
C PHE A 160 4.51 -4.94 -12.81
N LEU A 161 4.61 -3.70 -12.33
CA LEU A 161 4.45 -2.49 -13.14
C LEU A 161 5.50 -2.39 -14.24
N ALA A 162 6.76 -2.71 -13.93
CA ALA A 162 7.83 -2.72 -14.94
C ALA A 162 7.55 -3.76 -16.04
N MET A 163 7.06 -4.95 -15.66
CA MET A 163 6.67 -5.99 -16.62
C MET A 163 5.47 -5.59 -17.48
N GLN A 164 4.43 -4.97 -16.90
CA GLN A 164 3.29 -4.48 -17.67
C GLN A 164 3.70 -3.36 -18.61
N GLY A 165 4.54 -2.42 -18.16
CA GLY A 165 5.08 -1.36 -19.02
C GLY A 165 5.89 -1.89 -20.20
N ALA A 166 6.75 -2.89 -19.98
CA ALA A 166 7.50 -3.52 -21.06
C ALA A 166 6.58 -4.28 -22.05
N LYS A 167 5.57 -5.00 -21.54
CA LYS A 167 4.57 -5.68 -22.37
C LYS A 167 3.76 -4.68 -23.19
N MET A 168 3.37 -3.55 -22.59
CA MET A 168 2.62 -2.50 -23.28
C MET A 168 3.45 -1.88 -24.40
N GLU A 169 4.70 -1.50 -24.14
CA GLU A 169 5.61 -0.95 -25.17
C GLU A 169 5.76 -1.93 -26.35
N SER A 170 6.03 -3.20 -26.06
CA SER A 170 6.14 -4.23 -27.09
C SER A 170 4.84 -4.38 -27.89
N ALA A 171 3.68 -4.42 -27.22
CA ALA A 171 2.40 -4.59 -27.90
C ALA A 171 1.99 -3.34 -28.72
N ALA A 172 2.35 -2.14 -28.26
CA ALA A 172 2.14 -0.90 -29.01
C ALA A 172 3.01 -0.83 -30.27
N GLN A 173 4.25 -1.33 -30.20
CA GLN A 173 5.12 -1.48 -31.38
C GLN A 173 4.58 -2.50 -32.37
N ASP A 174 3.99 -3.60 -31.90
CA ASP A 174 3.32 -4.58 -32.76
C ASP A 174 2.09 -3.97 -33.45
N LEU A 175 1.29 -3.20 -32.71
CA LEU A 175 0.14 -2.48 -33.25
C LEU A 175 0.57 -1.46 -34.30
N ASP A 176 1.60 -0.66 -34.02
CA ASP A 176 2.14 0.28 -35.01
C ASP A 176 2.55 -0.43 -36.29
N ARG A 177 3.35 -1.51 -36.20
CA ARG A 177 3.75 -2.29 -37.38
C ARG A 177 2.56 -2.81 -38.19
N ALA A 178 1.49 -3.26 -37.52
CA ALA A 178 0.27 -3.74 -38.18
C ALA A 178 -0.51 -2.60 -38.87
N VAL A 179 -0.55 -1.41 -38.27
CA VAL A 179 -1.14 -0.21 -38.90
C VAL A 179 -0.31 0.22 -40.11
N GLN A 180 1.03 0.28 -39.98
CA GLN A 180 1.94 0.68 -41.07
C GLN A 180 1.89 -0.30 -42.25
N SER A 181 1.63 -1.58 -42.02
CA SER A 181 1.50 -2.59 -43.09
C SER A 181 0.19 -2.49 -43.88
N GLY A 182 -0.77 -1.69 -43.39
CA GLY A 182 -2.09 -1.56 -43.98
C GLY A 182 -3.04 -2.73 -43.69
N SER A 183 -2.67 -3.65 -42.81
CA SER A 183 -3.47 -4.84 -42.48
C SER A 183 -4.52 -4.53 -41.41
N LEU A 184 -5.76 -4.27 -41.83
CA LEU A 184 -6.87 -3.97 -40.92
C LEU A 184 -7.12 -5.09 -39.91
N GLU A 185 -7.15 -6.34 -40.37
CA GLU A 185 -7.42 -7.51 -39.51
C GLU A 185 -6.32 -7.67 -38.45
N GLU A 186 -5.05 -7.58 -38.88
CA GLU A 186 -3.93 -7.66 -37.94
C GLU A 186 -3.93 -6.48 -36.97
N ALA A 187 -4.18 -5.26 -37.44
CA ALA A 187 -4.25 -4.07 -36.59
C ALA A 187 -5.36 -4.19 -35.52
N ARG A 188 -6.53 -4.74 -35.86
CA ARG A 188 -7.61 -5.01 -34.88
C ARG A 188 -7.17 -6.01 -33.81
N ALA A 189 -6.53 -7.10 -34.20
CA ALA A 189 -6.02 -8.09 -33.25
C ALA A 189 -4.92 -7.52 -32.34
N ARG A 190 -4.00 -6.72 -32.90
CA ARG A 190 -2.93 -6.06 -32.13
C ARG A 190 -3.47 -4.96 -31.23
N TYR A 191 -4.54 -4.27 -31.62
CA TYR A 191 -5.18 -3.25 -30.81
C TYR A 191 -5.67 -3.85 -29.49
N ALA A 192 -6.48 -4.90 -29.55
CA ALA A 192 -6.99 -5.58 -28.36
C ALA A 192 -5.85 -6.08 -27.46
N ALA A 193 -4.79 -6.65 -28.05
CA ALA A 193 -3.63 -7.11 -27.30
C ALA A 193 -2.85 -5.97 -26.60
N ALA A 194 -2.74 -4.80 -27.24
CA ALA A 194 -2.01 -3.65 -26.70
C ALA A 194 -2.74 -2.95 -25.54
N ARG A 195 -4.08 -3.05 -25.49
CA ARG A 195 -4.90 -2.51 -24.40
C ARG A 195 -4.66 -3.18 -23.05
N LEU A 196 -4.55 -4.51 -23.03
CA LEU A 196 -4.61 -5.27 -21.78
C LEU A 196 -3.47 -4.96 -20.78
N PRO A 197 -2.20 -4.80 -21.20
CA PRO A 197 -1.13 -4.45 -20.26
C PRO A 197 -1.28 -3.04 -19.67
N TYR A 198 -1.83 -2.08 -20.42
CA TYR A 198 -2.11 -0.73 -19.93
C TYR A 198 -3.14 -0.77 -18.81
N LEU A 199 -4.26 -1.45 -19.03
CA LEU A 199 -5.36 -1.60 -18.06
C LEU A 199 -4.91 -2.31 -16.78
N ARG A 200 -4.06 -3.33 -16.90
CA ARG A 200 -3.44 -3.99 -15.73
C ARG A 200 -2.59 -3.07 -14.87
N ALA A 201 -2.07 -1.98 -15.43
CA ALA A 201 -1.26 -0.98 -14.74
C ALA A 201 -2.04 0.30 -14.42
N GLU A 202 -3.33 0.38 -14.73
CA GLU A 202 -4.11 1.62 -14.74
C GLU A 202 -4.18 2.31 -13.38
N ALA A 203 -4.30 1.55 -12.29
CA ALA A 203 -4.30 2.06 -10.92
C ALA A 203 -3.11 2.98 -10.60
N VAL A 204 -1.99 2.82 -11.32
CA VAL A 204 -0.80 3.69 -11.23
C VAL A 204 -0.69 4.59 -12.46
N ALA A 205 -0.94 4.07 -13.66
CA ALA A 205 -0.82 4.83 -14.91
C ALA A 205 -1.72 6.08 -14.92
N ALA A 206 -2.91 5.99 -14.34
CA ALA A 206 -3.87 7.11 -14.23
C ALA A 206 -3.32 8.34 -13.49
N ARG A 207 -2.23 8.19 -12.72
CA ARG A 207 -1.55 9.31 -12.03
C ARG A 207 -0.74 10.19 -12.97
N PHE A 208 -0.35 9.67 -14.14
CA PHE A 208 0.40 10.42 -15.14
C PHE A 208 -0.58 11.09 -16.09
N ALA A 209 -1.23 12.16 -15.64
CA ALA A 209 -2.34 12.81 -16.36
C ALA A 209 -1.99 13.14 -17.81
N ASP A 210 -0.80 13.67 -18.07
CA ASP A 210 -0.31 13.97 -19.42
C ASP A 210 -0.17 12.73 -20.31
N LEU A 211 0.28 11.60 -19.77
CA LEU A 211 0.34 10.34 -20.51
C LEU A 211 -1.04 9.71 -20.67
N ARG A 212 -1.91 9.82 -19.67
CA ARG A 212 -3.30 9.36 -19.78
C ARG A 212 -4.01 10.10 -20.91
N ASP A 213 -3.88 11.42 -20.96
CA ASP A 213 -4.51 12.26 -21.99
C ASP A 213 -3.90 12.01 -23.38
N ALA A 214 -2.65 11.54 -23.47
CA ALA A 214 -2.01 11.14 -24.72
C ALA A 214 -2.33 9.70 -25.18
N LEU A 215 -2.50 8.78 -24.23
CA LEU A 215 -2.69 7.36 -24.50
C LEU A 215 -4.16 6.99 -24.65
N ASP A 216 -5.04 7.50 -23.79
CA ASP A 216 -6.41 6.99 -23.62
C ASP A 216 -7.46 8.11 -23.47
N PRO A 217 -7.43 9.21 -24.26
CA PRO A 217 -8.47 10.22 -24.18
C PRO A 217 -9.80 9.67 -24.74
N SER A 218 -10.88 9.78 -23.97
CA SER A 218 -12.22 9.43 -24.46
C SER A 218 -12.83 10.61 -25.21
N ALA A 219 -13.30 10.35 -26.44
CA ALA A 219 -13.96 11.35 -27.29
C ALA A 219 -15.19 11.99 -26.61
N ALA A 220 -15.88 11.26 -25.74
CA ALA A 220 -17.05 11.76 -25.02
C ALA A 220 -16.74 12.97 -24.11
N TYR A 221 -15.50 13.10 -23.65
CA TYR A 221 -15.04 14.19 -22.79
C TYR A 221 -14.31 15.31 -23.56
N LEU A 222 -14.14 15.18 -24.87
CA LEU A 222 -13.51 16.19 -25.72
C LEU A 222 -14.57 17.10 -26.36
N ALA A 223 -14.29 18.39 -26.44
CA ALA A 223 -15.24 19.39 -26.96
C ALA A 223 -15.58 19.13 -28.44
N GLY A 224 -14.57 18.77 -29.25
CA GLY A 224 -14.74 18.39 -30.65
C GLY A 224 -15.08 16.90 -30.87
N ARG A 225 -15.20 16.10 -29.81
CA ARG A 225 -15.34 14.64 -29.86
C ARG A 225 -14.30 13.99 -30.78
N GLU A 226 -14.72 13.15 -31.74
CA GLU A 226 -13.82 12.47 -32.68
C GLU A 226 -13.12 13.44 -33.64
N ALA A 227 -13.64 14.66 -33.81
CA ALA A 227 -13.03 15.73 -34.60
C ALA A 227 -12.08 16.62 -33.79
N ASP A 228 -11.95 16.39 -32.48
CA ASP A 228 -11.05 17.14 -31.62
C ASP A 228 -9.58 16.81 -31.94
N PRO A 229 -8.68 17.80 -32.10
CA PRO A 229 -7.25 17.54 -32.28
C PRO A 229 -6.60 16.75 -31.13
N ALA A 230 -7.20 16.78 -29.93
CA ALA A 230 -6.76 15.98 -28.79
C ALA A 230 -7.25 14.52 -28.84
N PHE A 231 -8.09 14.15 -29.80
CA PHE A 231 -8.51 12.75 -29.98
C PHE A 231 -7.40 11.93 -30.63
N VAL A 232 -6.54 11.38 -29.77
CA VAL A 232 -5.33 10.62 -30.14
C VAL A 232 -5.31 9.26 -29.41
N GLY A 233 -4.18 8.56 -29.45
CA GLY A 233 -3.96 7.36 -28.65
C GLY A 233 -4.83 6.17 -29.07
N PHE A 234 -5.17 5.33 -28.10
CA PHE A 234 -5.91 4.09 -28.32
C PHE A 234 -7.27 4.34 -28.93
N HIS A 235 -8.11 5.20 -28.35
CA HIS A 235 -9.48 5.38 -28.84
C HIS A 235 -9.54 6.01 -30.24
N ARG A 236 -8.56 6.82 -30.65
CA ARG A 236 -8.46 7.30 -32.04
C ARG A 236 -8.14 6.19 -33.03
N ILE A 237 -7.26 5.26 -32.65
CA ILE A 237 -6.94 4.07 -33.44
C ILE A 237 -8.16 3.15 -33.47
N GLU A 238 -8.81 2.94 -32.34
CA GLU A 238 -10.04 2.16 -32.21
C GLU A 238 -11.13 2.66 -33.16
N TYR A 239 -11.37 3.98 -33.18
CA TYR A 239 -12.34 4.59 -34.08
C TYR A 239 -12.03 4.28 -35.55
N GLY A 240 -10.78 4.48 -35.98
CA GLY A 240 -10.40 4.15 -37.36
C GLY A 240 -10.56 2.66 -37.69
N LEU A 241 -10.09 1.79 -36.80
CA LEU A 241 -10.09 0.34 -37.03
C LEU A 241 -11.49 -0.27 -36.99
N PHE A 242 -12.36 0.15 -36.08
CA PHE A 242 -13.64 -0.53 -35.81
C PHE A 242 -14.86 0.24 -36.34
N HIS A 243 -14.86 1.57 -36.25
CA HIS A 243 -15.94 2.39 -36.83
C HIS A 243 -15.70 2.65 -38.32
N ASP A 244 -14.56 3.22 -38.70
CA ASP A 244 -14.28 3.55 -40.10
C ASP A 244 -13.85 2.32 -40.92
N ALA A 245 -13.54 1.21 -40.24
CA ALA A 245 -13.03 -0.02 -40.84
C ALA A 245 -11.83 0.22 -41.77
N SER A 246 -10.91 1.10 -41.36
CA SER A 246 -9.75 1.52 -42.14
C SER A 246 -8.52 1.78 -41.27
N VAL A 247 -7.33 1.65 -41.88
CA VAL A 247 -6.04 2.06 -41.30
C VAL A 247 -5.59 3.45 -41.81
N GLU A 248 -6.37 4.06 -42.70
CA GLU A 248 -6.04 5.36 -43.30
C GLU A 248 -5.92 6.45 -42.23
N GLY A 249 -4.82 7.22 -42.30
CA GLY A 249 -4.53 8.28 -41.33
C GLY A 249 -4.11 7.80 -39.94
N LEU A 250 -4.06 6.49 -39.67
CA LEU A 250 -3.68 5.97 -38.34
C LEU A 250 -2.17 5.86 -38.13
N ALA A 251 -1.37 5.77 -39.20
CA ALA A 251 0.09 5.66 -39.14
C ALA A 251 0.79 6.68 -38.21
N PRO A 252 0.50 8.00 -38.26
CA PRO A 252 1.09 8.94 -37.30
C PRO A 252 0.58 8.74 -35.86
N VAL A 253 -0.66 8.28 -35.69
CA VAL A 253 -1.27 8.07 -34.36
C VAL A 253 -0.67 6.84 -33.68
N SER A 254 -0.51 5.73 -34.40
CA SER A 254 0.09 4.50 -33.88
C SER A 254 1.58 4.66 -33.55
N ALA A 255 2.32 5.40 -34.38
CA ALA A 255 3.72 5.72 -34.11
C ALA A 255 3.87 6.55 -32.84
N LYS A 256 2.99 7.55 -32.63
CA LYS A 256 2.96 8.34 -31.40
C LYS A 256 2.60 7.47 -30.19
N LEU A 257 1.60 6.60 -30.31
CA LEU A 257 1.20 5.68 -29.24
C LEU A 257 2.38 4.81 -28.77
N ALA A 258 3.19 4.30 -29.69
CA ALA A 258 4.37 3.49 -29.34
C ALA A 258 5.41 4.30 -28.54
N LEU A 259 5.62 5.59 -28.86
CA LEU A 259 6.47 6.50 -28.10
C LEU A 259 5.91 6.79 -26.71
N ASP A 260 4.59 7.05 -26.62
CA ASP A 260 3.92 7.31 -25.35
C ASP A 260 3.93 6.07 -24.45
N ALA A 261 3.81 4.86 -25.02
CA ALA A 261 3.93 3.60 -24.29
C ALA A 261 5.35 3.40 -23.71
N ALA A 262 6.39 3.75 -24.49
CA ALA A 262 7.77 3.74 -24.00
C ALA A 262 7.98 4.77 -22.86
N ALA A 263 7.36 5.95 -22.97
CA ALA A 263 7.36 6.95 -21.91
C ALA A 263 6.66 6.43 -20.65
N LEU A 264 5.49 5.79 -20.79
CA LEU A 264 4.79 5.20 -19.65
C LEU A 264 5.61 4.10 -18.98
N LYS A 265 6.23 3.20 -19.74
CA LYS A 265 7.15 2.18 -19.19
C LYS A 265 8.21 2.81 -18.31
N ASN A 266 8.84 3.88 -18.78
CA ASN A 266 9.89 4.57 -18.04
C ASN A 266 9.34 5.22 -16.76
N ARG A 267 8.15 5.83 -16.81
CA ARG A 267 7.51 6.43 -15.63
C ARG A 267 7.04 5.41 -14.61
N LEU A 268 6.46 4.29 -15.05
CA LEU A 268 6.11 3.18 -14.18
C LEU A 268 7.35 2.63 -13.48
N ARG A 269 8.45 2.43 -14.22
CA ARG A 269 9.72 1.96 -13.65
C ARG A 269 10.34 2.95 -12.65
N ALA A 270 10.15 4.25 -12.86
CA ALA A 270 10.68 5.30 -11.97
C ALA A 270 9.74 5.68 -10.83
N ALA A 271 8.48 5.22 -10.85
CA ALA A 271 7.48 5.53 -9.86
C ALA A 271 7.94 5.08 -8.47
N ARG A 272 7.76 5.97 -7.49
CA ARG A 272 7.93 5.65 -6.07
C ARG A 272 6.56 5.68 -5.45
N LEU A 273 6.05 4.50 -5.13
CA LEU A 273 4.73 4.34 -4.52
C LEU A 273 4.90 4.18 -3.02
N ALA A 274 4.21 5.02 -2.26
CA ALA A 274 3.98 4.74 -0.85
C ALA A 274 2.94 3.60 -0.70
N PRO A 275 2.92 2.88 0.46
CA PRO A 275 1.97 1.79 0.68
C PRO A 275 0.50 2.19 0.51
N ASP A 276 0.12 3.37 1.01
CA ASP A 276 -1.23 3.93 0.91
C ASP A 276 -1.56 4.27 -0.55
N GLU A 277 -0.61 4.79 -1.31
CA GLU A 277 -0.81 5.10 -2.73
C GLU A 277 -1.08 3.85 -3.57
N MET A 278 -0.35 2.76 -3.32
CA MET A 278 -0.58 1.46 -3.96
C MET A 278 -1.98 0.93 -3.65
N ALA A 279 -2.36 0.97 -2.37
CA ALA A 279 -3.61 0.40 -1.90
C ALA A 279 -4.84 1.23 -2.32
N GLN A 280 -4.76 2.56 -2.19
CA GLN A 280 -5.84 3.49 -2.56
C GLN A 280 -5.93 3.67 -4.08
N GLY A 281 -4.84 3.48 -4.82
CA GLY A 281 -4.87 3.40 -6.28
C GLY A 281 -5.84 2.33 -6.78
N ALA A 282 -5.83 1.15 -6.16
CA ALA A 282 -6.75 0.07 -6.49
C ALA A 282 -8.22 0.42 -6.19
N VAL A 283 -8.50 1.04 -5.04
CA VAL A 283 -9.85 1.49 -4.67
C VAL A 283 -10.39 2.54 -5.65
N ARG A 284 -9.57 3.55 -5.97
CA ARG A 284 -9.94 4.59 -6.95
C ARG A 284 -10.17 3.99 -8.35
N SER A 285 -9.34 3.03 -8.78
CA SER A 285 -9.52 2.33 -10.06
C SER A 285 -10.86 1.59 -10.10
N LEU A 286 -11.21 0.82 -9.05
CA LEU A 286 -12.51 0.13 -8.99
C LEU A 286 -13.69 1.10 -9.02
N ARG A 287 -13.63 2.21 -8.26
CA ARG A 287 -14.70 3.22 -8.28
C ARG A 287 -14.83 3.84 -9.67
N ALA A 288 -13.71 4.22 -10.28
CA ALA A 288 -13.71 4.74 -11.65
C ALA A 288 -14.27 3.73 -12.66
N MET A 289 -13.88 2.45 -12.59
CA MET A 289 -14.42 1.38 -13.44
C MET A 289 -15.94 1.23 -13.31
N ALA A 290 -16.47 1.27 -12.08
CA ALA A 290 -17.91 1.16 -11.84
C ALA A 290 -18.71 2.36 -12.35
N ASP A 291 -18.14 3.57 -12.27
CA ASP A 291 -18.81 4.83 -12.63
C ASP A 291 -18.62 5.22 -14.09
N THR A 292 -17.56 4.70 -14.73
CA THR A 292 -17.29 4.85 -16.15
C THR A 292 -17.61 3.52 -16.83
N ARG A 293 -16.61 2.68 -17.14
CA ARG A 293 -16.68 1.48 -17.99
C ARG A 293 -17.92 0.58 -17.85
N LEU A 294 -18.44 0.41 -16.64
CA LEU A 294 -19.60 -0.44 -16.37
C LEU A 294 -20.94 0.31 -16.39
N ALA A 295 -20.94 1.60 -16.12
CA ALA A 295 -22.12 2.47 -16.18
C ALA A 295 -22.31 3.09 -17.58
N ASP A 296 -21.19 3.45 -18.21
CA ASP A 296 -21.02 4.02 -19.53
C ASP A 296 -19.87 3.31 -20.26
N ARG A 297 -19.86 3.29 -21.59
CA ARG A 297 -18.88 2.47 -22.33
C ARG A 297 -17.47 3.04 -22.25
N ALA A 298 -16.48 2.19 -21.99
CA ALA A 298 -15.07 2.57 -22.05
C ALA A 298 -14.58 2.54 -23.50
N SER A 299 -14.91 1.46 -24.19
CA SER A 299 -14.75 1.28 -25.63
C SER A 299 -16.09 1.55 -26.31
N SER A 300 -16.12 2.56 -27.16
CA SER A 300 -17.32 2.86 -27.94
C SER A 300 -17.40 2.02 -29.22
N TYR A 301 -16.31 1.41 -29.69
CA TYR A 301 -16.22 0.92 -31.07
C TYR A 301 -15.88 -0.57 -31.20
N ASN A 302 -14.95 -1.12 -30.41
CA ASN A 302 -14.54 -2.53 -30.53
C ASN A 302 -15.41 -3.51 -29.73
N GLY A 303 -16.10 -3.03 -28.67
CA GLY A 303 -16.98 -3.83 -27.84
C GLY A 303 -16.29 -4.80 -26.87
N ASP A 304 -14.97 -4.71 -26.69
CA ASP A 304 -14.16 -5.58 -25.84
C ASP A 304 -14.17 -5.16 -24.35
N ASP A 305 -15.10 -4.28 -23.92
CA ASP A 305 -15.11 -3.68 -22.57
C ASP A 305 -15.01 -4.74 -21.45
N LEU A 306 -15.62 -5.92 -21.61
CA LEU A 306 -15.53 -7.00 -20.61
C LEU A 306 -14.13 -7.60 -20.49
N ALA A 307 -13.39 -7.72 -21.60
CA ALA A 307 -12.00 -8.15 -21.59
C ALA A 307 -11.10 -7.08 -20.95
N GLU A 308 -11.43 -5.81 -21.18
CA GLU A 308 -10.76 -4.69 -20.54
C GLU A 308 -11.01 -4.66 -19.02
N VAL A 309 -12.25 -4.85 -18.58
CA VAL A 309 -12.64 -4.98 -17.17
C VAL A 309 -11.91 -6.17 -16.52
N GLU A 310 -11.87 -7.33 -17.17
CA GLU A 310 -11.11 -8.50 -16.68
C GLU A 310 -9.61 -8.15 -16.51
N ALA A 311 -9.03 -7.42 -17.46
CA ALA A 311 -7.63 -7.01 -17.39
C ALA A 311 -7.35 -6.05 -16.23
N GLU A 312 -8.15 -4.98 -16.06
CA GLU A 312 -8.00 -4.03 -14.98
C GLU A 312 -8.19 -4.70 -13.60
N LEU A 313 -9.23 -5.54 -13.45
CA LEU A 313 -9.44 -6.33 -12.22
C LEU A 313 -8.26 -7.26 -11.90
N SER A 314 -7.59 -7.82 -12.91
CA SER A 314 -6.39 -8.62 -12.69
C SER A 314 -5.21 -7.81 -12.13
N GLY A 315 -5.10 -6.53 -12.52
CA GLY A 315 -4.14 -5.58 -11.95
C GLY A 315 -4.44 -5.26 -10.48
N ILE A 316 -5.71 -4.97 -10.19
CA ILE A 316 -6.20 -4.73 -8.82
C ILE A 316 -6.00 -5.96 -7.93
N ARG A 317 -6.26 -7.16 -8.44
CA ARG A 317 -6.03 -8.42 -7.71
C ARG A 317 -4.57 -8.62 -7.34
N LYS A 318 -3.63 -8.18 -8.18
CA LYS A 318 -2.20 -8.24 -7.82
C LYS A 318 -1.95 -7.40 -6.57
N VAL A 319 -2.55 -6.21 -6.44
CA VAL A 319 -2.46 -5.39 -5.21
C VAL A 319 -3.01 -6.14 -4.00
N ALA A 320 -4.24 -6.68 -4.09
CA ALA A 320 -4.84 -7.45 -2.99
C ALA A 320 -4.00 -8.68 -2.59
N THR A 321 -3.46 -9.40 -3.57
CA THR A 321 -2.59 -10.56 -3.35
C THR A 321 -1.30 -10.17 -2.62
N LEU A 322 -0.71 -9.04 -2.98
CA LEU A 322 0.51 -8.53 -2.36
C LEU A 322 0.30 -8.05 -0.93
N LEU A 323 -0.89 -7.52 -0.62
CA LEU A 323 -1.24 -7.07 0.73
C LEU A 323 -1.69 -8.22 1.65
N ARG A 324 -2.04 -9.38 1.09
CA ARG A 324 -2.59 -10.52 1.86
C ARG A 324 -1.69 -10.93 3.05
N PRO A 325 -0.36 -11.11 2.93
CA PRO A 325 0.46 -11.49 4.09
C PRO A 325 0.46 -10.44 5.21
N VAL A 326 0.39 -9.15 4.87
CA VAL A 326 0.31 -8.06 5.86
C VAL A 326 -1.06 -8.07 6.56
N ALA A 327 -2.11 -8.33 5.78
CA ALA A 327 -3.49 -8.45 6.24
C ALA A 327 -3.73 -9.70 7.11
N GLU A 328 -3.12 -10.84 6.79
CA GLU A 328 -3.20 -12.05 7.63
C GLU A 328 -2.68 -11.76 9.05
N ALA A 329 -1.61 -10.98 9.17
CA ALA A 329 -1.02 -10.63 10.46
C ALA A 329 -1.77 -9.53 11.22
N SER A 330 -2.42 -8.60 10.52
CA SER A 330 -2.88 -7.32 11.13
C SER A 330 -4.37 -7.02 10.93
N ALA A 331 -5.04 -7.69 10.00
CA ALA A 331 -6.46 -7.51 9.69
C ALA A 331 -7.14 -8.79 9.16
N PRO A 332 -6.92 -9.99 9.76
CA PRO A 332 -7.36 -11.25 9.17
C PRO A 332 -8.89 -11.35 8.99
N ALA A 333 -9.66 -10.70 9.86
CA ALA A 333 -11.12 -10.68 9.77
C ALA A 333 -11.67 -9.93 8.54
N ALA A 334 -10.86 -9.09 7.87
CA ALA A 334 -11.29 -8.35 6.68
C ALA A 334 -11.00 -9.10 5.37
N LEU A 335 -10.12 -10.10 5.39
CA LEU A 335 -9.73 -10.86 4.19
C LEU A 335 -10.90 -11.62 3.54
N PRO A 336 -11.75 -12.35 4.30
CA PRO A 336 -12.80 -13.16 3.69
C PRO A 336 -13.80 -12.35 2.84
N ASP A 337 -14.12 -11.11 3.23
CA ASP A 337 -15.05 -10.26 2.47
C ASP A 337 -14.43 -9.81 1.14
N VAL A 338 -13.15 -9.39 1.14
CA VAL A 338 -12.43 -9.04 -0.09
C VAL A 338 -12.30 -10.24 -1.03
N GLU A 339 -11.90 -11.40 -0.50
CA GLU A 339 -11.72 -12.62 -1.27
C GLU A 339 -13.04 -13.12 -1.88
N SER A 340 -14.12 -13.11 -1.09
CA SER A 340 -15.45 -13.53 -1.55
C SER A 340 -15.96 -12.61 -2.67
N ARG A 341 -15.80 -11.29 -2.54
CA ARG A 341 -16.23 -10.33 -3.58
C ARG A 341 -15.42 -10.45 -4.85
N MET A 342 -14.10 -10.61 -4.75
CA MET A 342 -13.24 -10.85 -5.91
C MET A 342 -13.61 -12.15 -6.62
N ALA A 343 -13.80 -13.25 -5.87
CA ALA A 343 -14.19 -14.53 -6.43
C ALA A 343 -15.57 -14.49 -7.10
N ARG A 344 -16.51 -13.72 -6.53
CA ARG A 344 -17.82 -13.51 -7.12
C ARG A 344 -17.74 -12.76 -8.45
N LEU A 345 -17.03 -11.62 -8.49
CA LEU A 345 -16.81 -10.86 -9.71
C LEU A 345 -16.15 -11.71 -10.81
N ASP A 346 -15.18 -12.55 -10.44
CA ASP A 346 -14.55 -13.49 -11.36
C ASP A 346 -15.53 -14.49 -11.94
N ALA A 347 -16.37 -15.10 -11.10
CA ALA A 347 -17.39 -16.04 -11.55
C ALA A 347 -18.43 -15.36 -12.44
N ASP A 348 -18.85 -14.14 -12.07
CA ASP A 348 -19.84 -13.35 -12.79
C ASP A 348 -19.32 -12.92 -14.17
N LEU A 349 -18.04 -12.52 -14.28
CA LEU A 349 -17.39 -12.28 -15.57
C LEU A 349 -17.21 -13.57 -16.36
N ALA A 350 -16.67 -14.63 -15.76
CA ALA A 350 -16.46 -15.91 -16.43
C ALA A 350 -17.76 -16.48 -17.04
N SER A 351 -18.91 -16.27 -16.38
CA SER A 351 -20.22 -16.69 -16.90
C SER A 351 -20.64 -15.98 -18.20
N LEU A 352 -20.08 -14.79 -18.47
CA LEU A 352 -20.34 -14.04 -19.69
C LEU A 352 -19.43 -14.50 -20.84
N LYS A 353 -18.30 -15.15 -20.53
CA LYS A 353 -17.30 -15.57 -21.51
C LYS A 353 -17.83 -16.72 -22.37
N ARG A 354 -17.66 -16.61 -23.69
CA ARG A 354 -18.03 -17.64 -24.69
C ARG A 354 -16.77 -18.25 -25.30
N ALA A 355 -16.94 -19.26 -26.15
CA ALA A 355 -15.81 -19.91 -26.84
C ALA A 355 -14.96 -18.94 -27.68
N ALA A 356 -15.60 -17.91 -28.27
CA ALA A 356 -14.94 -16.87 -29.05
C ALA A 356 -14.43 -15.68 -28.21
N GLY A 357 -14.50 -15.75 -26.87
CA GLY A 357 -14.20 -14.64 -25.97
C GLY A 357 -15.45 -14.00 -25.38
N TYR A 358 -15.32 -12.77 -24.89
CA TYR A 358 -16.44 -12.03 -24.32
C TYR A 358 -17.42 -11.57 -25.41
N PRO A 359 -18.74 -11.52 -25.12
CA PRO A 359 -19.68 -10.82 -25.97
C PRO A 359 -19.35 -9.34 -26.05
N SER A 360 -19.80 -8.68 -27.13
CA SER A 360 -19.85 -7.22 -27.17
C SER A 360 -20.63 -6.71 -25.96
N PHE A 361 -20.07 -5.71 -25.28
CA PHE A 361 -20.66 -5.11 -24.09
C PHE A 361 -22.10 -4.60 -24.31
N GLU A 362 -22.43 -4.16 -25.52
CA GLU A 362 -23.80 -3.76 -25.90
C GLU A 362 -24.83 -4.88 -25.75
N THR A 363 -24.41 -6.13 -25.94
CA THR A 363 -25.28 -7.30 -25.86
C THR A 363 -25.50 -7.75 -24.42
N VAL A 364 -24.78 -7.16 -23.45
CA VAL A 364 -25.05 -7.34 -22.02
C VAL A 364 -26.17 -6.38 -21.62
N ASP A 365 -27.27 -6.94 -21.11
CA ASP A 365 -28.41 -6.14 -20.71
C ASP A 365 -28.06 -5.15 -19.58
N ALA A 366 -28.84 -4.07 -19.49
CA ALA A 366 -28.57 -2.98 -18.56
C ALA A 366 -28.64 -3.42 -17.09
N ALA A 367 -29.47 -4.41 -16.75
CA ALA A 367 -29.58 -4.91 -15.38
C ALA A 367 -28.31 -5.66 -14.99
N ARG A 368 -27.77 -6.49 -15.88
CA ARG A 368 -26.50 -7.20 -15.66
C ARG A 368 -25.31 -6.25 -15.58
N ARG A 369 -25.27 -5.20 -16.41
CA ARG A 369 -24.25 -4.13 -16.32
C ARG A 369 -24.31 -3.40 -14.97
N ALA A 370 -25.50 -3.03 -14.52
CA ALA A 370 -25.71 -2.41 -13.22
C ALA A 370 -25.31 -3.34 -12.05
N GLN A 371 -25.57 -4.64 -12.17
CA GLN A 371 -25.13 -5.64 -11.20
C GLN A 371 -23.61 -5.69 -11.08
N LEU A 372 -22.89 -5.81 -12.21
CA LEU A 372 -21.42 -5.82 -12.22
C LEU A 372 -20.85 -4.52 -11.62
N ALA A 373 -21.41 -3.36 -11.98
CA ALA A 373 -21.01 -2.09 -11.40
C ALA A 373 -21.22 -2.06 -9.87
N GLY A 374 -22.34 -2.58 -9.38
CA GLY A 374 -22.62 -2.70 -7.94
C GLY A 374 -21.63 -3.62 -7.23
N GLU A 375 -21.27 -4.76 -7.83
CA GLU A 375 -20.29 -5.70 -7.28
C GLU A 375 -18.88 -5.10 -7.24
N VAL A 376 -18.49 -4.35 -8.28
CA VAL A 376 -17.21 -3.61 -8.33
C VAL A 376 -17.15 -2.53 -7.26
N ARG A 377 -18.22 -1.74 -7.06
CA ARG A 377 -18.28 -0.77 -5.95
C ARG A 377 -18.15 -1.45 -4.60
N ALA A 378 -18.84 -2.56 -4.41
CA ALA A 378 -18.79 -3.28 -3.15
C ALA A 378 -17.41 -3.91 -2.88
N LEU A 379 -16.68 -4.35 -3.92
CA LEU A 379 -15.28 -4.74 -3.79
C LEU A 379 -14.39 -3.55 -3.42
N ALA A 380 -14.64 -2.36 -4.00
CA ALA A 380 -13.92 -1.15 -3.65
C ALA A 380 -14.08 -0.81 -2.16
N ASP A 381 -15.30 -0.89 -1.63
CA ASP A 381 -15.60 -0.61 -0.22
C ASP A 381 -14.96 -1.63 0.73
N ALA A 382 -14.93 -2.91 0.33
CA ALA A 382 -14.25 -3.96 1.09
C ALA A 382 -12.73 -3.74 1.14
N LEU A 383 -12.12 -3.37 0.00
CA LEU A 383 -10.70 -3.03 -0.05
C LEU A 383 -10.39 -1.76 0.74
N ASP A 384 -11.26 -0.74 0.70
CA ASP A 384 -11.09 0.48 1.48
C ASP A 384 -11.14 0.20 3.00
N THR A 385 -12.05 -0.70 3.41
CA THR A 385 -12.13 -1.20 4.78
C THR A 385 -10.87 -1.95 5.20
N LEU A 386 -10.33 -2.81 4.31
CA LEU A 386 -9.06 -3.49 4.54
C LEU A 386 -7.92 -2.47 4.68
N ASN A 387 -7.83 -1.52 3.76
CA ASN A 387 -6.81 -0.47 3.76
C ASN A 387 -6.84 0.33 5.07
N ALA A 388 -8.02 0.73 5.54
CA ALA A 388 -8.16 1.45 6.82
C ALA A 388 -7.60 0.63 8.01
N LYS A 389 -7.88 -0.68 8.06
CA LYS A 389 -7.34 -1.58 9.10
C LYS A 389 -5.82 -1.75 9.00
N LEU A 390 -5.26 -1.67 7.80
CA LEU A 390 -3.82 -1.69 7.56
C LEU A 390 -3.14 -0.32 7.78
N GLY A 391 -3.89 0.73 8.12
CA GLY A 391 -3.35 2.08 8.25
C GLY A 391 -3.02 2.76 6.91
N LEU A 392 -3.65 2.32 5.82
CA LEU A 392 -3.42 2.77 4.44
C LEU A 392 -4.53 3.69 3.90
N SER A 393 -5.27 4.37 4.78
CA SER A 393 -6.25 5.40 4.41
C SER A 393 -5.55 6.67 3.93
N GLU A 394 -6.15 7.41 2.99
CA GLU A 394 -5.57 8.66 2.47
C GLU A 394 -5.17 9.62 3.61
N GLY A 395 -3.91 10.06 3.62
CA GLY A 395 -3.38 11.01 4.61
C GLY A 395 -2.98 10.40 5.96
N GLY A 396 -2.84 9.07 6.06
CA GLY A 396 -2.55 8.35 7.31
C GLY A 396 -1.08 8.27 7.75
N ALA A 397 -0.16 9.01 7.12
CA ALA A 397 1.27 9.07 7.50
C ALA A 397 1.60 10.35 8.27
#